data_AF-A0A2H1KNZ1-F1
#
_entry.id   AF-A0A2H1KNZ1-F1
#
_cell.length_a   1.000
_cell.length_b   1.000
_cell.length_c   1.000
_cell.angle_alpha   90.00
_cell.angle_beta   90.00
_cell.angle_gamma   90.00
#
_symmetry.space_group_name_H-M   'P 1'
#
loop_
_entity.id
_entity.type
_entity.pdbx_description
1 polymer ?
#
loop_
_entity_poly.entity_id
_entity_poly.type
_entity_poly.pdbx_seq_one_letter_code
_entity_poly.pdbx_strand_id
1 'polypeptide(L)' 'MTSNYEIYELGDFELQSGMTVESAKLAYETFGELNAEKSNAIV' A
#
# COMPACT_ATOMS: atom_id res chain seq x y z
N MET A 1 12.68 17.49 -0.26
CA MET A 1 12.62 16.36 -1.20
C MET A 1 11.17 15.89 -1.23
N THR A 2 10.40 16.30 -2.22
CA THR A 2 8.99 15.91 -2.37
C THR A 2 8.93 14.56 -3.07
N SER A 3 8.64 13.52 -2.31
CA SER A 3 8.39 12.19 -2.85
C SER A 3 7.01 12.17 -3.52
N ASN A 4 6.94 11.79 -4.80
CA ASN A 4 5.68 11.53 -5.51
C ASN A 4 5.15 10.13 -5.16
N TYR A 5 4.94 9.85 -3.87
CA TYR A 5 4.31 8.61 -3.46
C TYR A 5 3.53 8.82 -2.17
N GLU A 6 2.49 8.01 -2.00
CA GLU A 6 1.74 7.89 -0.77
C GLU A 6 2.33 6.75 0.07
N ILE A 7 2.21 6.88 1.39
CA ILE A 7 2.58 5.82 2.34
C ILE A 7 1.30 5.27 2.95
N TYR A 8 1.08 3.97 2.78
CA TYR A 8 0.11 3.22 3.56
C TYR A 8 0.80 2.57 4.76
N GLU A 9 0.32 2.89 5.96
CA GLU A 9 0.80 2.30 7.22
C GLU A 9 0.11 0.95 7.43
N LEU A 10 0.87 -0.15 7.29
CA LEU A 10 0.38 -1.53 7.47
C LEU A 10 0.32 -1.93 8.94
N GLY A 11 1.03 -1.23 9.83
CA GLY A 11 1.17 -1.64 11.23
C GLY A 11 2.01 -2.91 11.36
N ASP A 12 1.70 -3.77 12.31
CA ASP A 12 2.45 -5.01 12.49
C ASP A 12 2.03 -6.05 11.43
N PHE A 13 2.96 -6.43 10.56
CA PHE A 13 2.71 -7.28 9.40
C PHE A 13 3.42 -8.63 9.51
N GLU A 14 2.66 -9.73 9.57
CA GLU A 14 3.19 -11.09 9.61
C GLU A 14 3.57 -11.58 8.21
N LEU A 15 4.83 -11.98 8.05
CA LEU A 15 5.38 -12.57 6.84
C LEU A 15 5.03 -14.07 6.78
N GLN A 16 4.97 -14.63 5.57
CA GLN A 16 4.75 -16.07 5.38
C GLN A 16 5.82 -16.96 6.05
N SER A 17 7.00 -16.40 6.38
CA SER A 17 8.03 -17.08 7.15
C SER A 17 7.73 -17.18 8.66
N GLY A 18 6.63 -16.61 9.15
CA GLY A 18 6.27 -16.54 10.56
C GLY A 18 6.96 -15.41 11.34
N MET A 19 7.67 -14.52 10.65
CA MET A 19 8.28 -13.32 11.25
C MET A 19 7.32 -12.14 11.16
N THR A 20 7.35 -11.21 12.12
CA THR A 20 6.55 -9.98 12.08
C THR A 20 7.44 -8.77 11.80
N VAL A 21 7.01 -7.91 10.88
CA VAL A 21 7.59 -6.58 10.66
C VAL A 21 6.75 -5.58 11.44
N GLU A 22 7.32 -5.01 12.49
CA GLU A 22 6.66 -3.96 13.28
C GLU A 22 6.53 -2.67 12.47
N SER A 23 5.38 -2.00 12.56
CA SER A 23 5.12 -0.70 11.90
C SER A 23 5.51 -0.68 10.41
N ALA A 24 5.15 -1.74 9.68
CA ALA A 24 5.40 -1.88 8.25
C ALA A 24 4.71 -0.76 7.44
N LYS A 25 5.36 -0.34 6.35
CA LYS A 25 4.92 0.76 5.48
C LYS A 25 5.01 0.33 4.03
N LEU A 26 3.99 0.69 3.25
CA LEU A 26 3.95 0.46 1.82
C LEU A 26 3.93 1.80 1.09
N ALA A 27 4.98 2.08 0.32
CA ALA A 27 4.99 3.21 -0.60
C ALA A 27 4.30 2.81 -1.91
N TYR A 28 3.34 3.62 -2.35
CA TYR A 28 2.62 3.39 -3.60
C TYR A 28 2.30 4.71 -4.31
N GLU A 29 2.03 4.61 -5.61
CA GLU A 29 1.53 5.70 -6.44
C GLU A 29 0.43 5.11 -7.34
N THR A 30 -0.63 5.88 -7.58
CA THR A 30 -1.73 5.46 -8.45
C THR A 30 -1.72 6.27 -9.73
N PHE A 31 -2.02 5.63 -10.85
CA PHE A 31 -2.10 6.27 -12.17
C PHE A 31 -3.52 6.08 -12.70
N GLY A 32 -4.28 7.18 -12.76
CA GLY A 32 -5.70 7.19 -13.07
C GLY A 32 -6.59 7.26 -11.82
N GLU A 33 -7.90 7.27 -12.02
CA GLU A 33 -8.89 7.43 -10.94
C GLU A 33 -9.72 6.17 -10.75
N LEU A 34 -9.99 5.82 -9.49
CA LEU A 34 -10.88 4.71 -9.13
C LEU A 34 -12.34 5.12 -9.42
N ASN A 35 -13.07 4.30 -10.16
CA ASN A 35 -14.49 4.55 -10.43
C ASN A 35 -15.34 4.39 -9.15
N ALA A 36 -16.58 4.90 -9.17
CA ALA A 36 -17.46 4.87 -8.00
C ALA A 36 -17.74 3.44 -7.48
N GLU A 37 -17.76 2.46 -8.38
CA GLU A 37 -17.98 1.04 -8.07
C GLU A 37 -16.69 0.31 -7.63
N LYS A 38 -15.54 0.99 -7.65
CA LYS A 38 -14.20 0.46 -7.37
C LYS A 38 -13.79 -0.78 -8.17
N SER A 39 -14.34 -0.93 -9.36
CA SER A 39 -14.18 -2.13 -10.21
C SER A 39 -13.04 -2.05 -11.23
N ASN A 40 -12.41 -0.87 -11.37
CA ASN A 40 -11.32 -0.64 -12.33
C ASN A 40 -9.91 -0.68 -11.71
N ALA A 41 -9.76 -1.27 -10.51
CA ALA A 41 -8.45 -1.53 -9.93
C ALA A 41 -7.73 -2.66 -10.70
N ILE A 42 -6.46 -2.46 -11.02
CA ILE A 42 -5.60 -3.46 -11.68
C ILE A 42 -4.77 -4.15 -10.58
N VAL A 43 -4.84 -5.48 -10.48
CA VAL A 43 -4.20 -6.30 -9.43
C VAL A 43 -3.27 -7.37 -9.99
#